data_AF-A0A2V9Q0I9-F1
#
_entry.id   AF-A0A2V9Q0I9-F1
#
_cell.length_a   1.000
_cell.length_b   1.000
_cell.length_c   1.000
_cell.angle_alpha   90.00
_cell.angle_beta   90.00
_cell.angle_gamma   90.00
#
_symmetry.space_group_name_H-M   'P 1'
#
loop_
_entity.id
_entity.type
_entity.pdbx_description
1 polymer ?
#
loop_
_entity_poly.entity_id
_entity_poly.type
_entity_poly.pdbx_seq_one_letter_code
_entity_poly.pdbx_strand_id
1 'polypeptide(L)'
;MRQWEGIEITFLSDERVQIHIGKTHETRNYAEFGFQDNKSKNPNRAWETLRRLAELRGIIRDGTQACLPWPKLEKRVQEIRRVFRKHFSISADPLPFIKGTGFHARFKISCGPSFRS
;
A
#
# COMPACT_ATOMS: atom_id res chain seq x y z
N MET A 1 10.44 15.23 12.26
CA MET A 1 9.82 13.89 12.35
C MET A 1 9.25 13.54 10.98
N ARG A 2 9.55 12.37 10.40
CA ARG A 2 8.93 11.94 9.13
C ARG A 2 7.52 11.45 9.42
N GLN A 3 6.51 12.08 8.82
CA GLN A 3 5.09 11.75 9.02
C GLN A 3 4.54 11.09 7.76
N TRP A 4 3.59 10.17 7.93
CA TRP A 4 2.92 9.49 6.82
C TRP A 4 2.06 10.42 5.98
N GLU A 5 1.55 11.50 6.56
CA GLU A 5 0.65 12.46 5.88
C GLU A 5 1.31 13.17 4.69
N GLY A 6 2.64 13.29 4.68
CA GLY A 6 3.40 13.85 3.56
C GLY A 6 3.81 12.84 2.49
N ILE A 7 3.36 11.58 2.62
CA ILE A 7 3.61 10.51 1.66
C ILE A 7 2.36 10.30 0.83
N GLU A 8 2.52 10.38 -0.48
CA GLU A 8 1.45 10.12 -1.45
C GLU A 8 1.90 9.02 -2.40
N ILE A 9 1.12 7.95 -2.53
CA ILE A 9 1.44 6.80 -3.37
C ILE A 9 0.41 6.71 -4.48
N THR A 10 0.86 6.88 -5.71
CA THR A 10 0.02 6.82 -6.90
C THR A 10 0.36 5.58 -7.71
N PHE A 11 -0.59 4.67 -7.88
CA PHE A 11 -0.41 3.55 -8.80
C PHE A 11 -0.46 4.04 -10.24
N LEU A 12 0.65 3.91 -10.97
CA LEU A 12 0.75 4.25 -12.38
C LEU A 12 0.31 3.08 -13.27
N SER A 13 0.59 1.86 -12.83
CA SER A 13 0.27 0.61 -13.55
C SER A 13 0.11 -0.54 -12.56
N ASP A 14 -0.18 -1.75 -13.05
CA ASP A 14 -0.26 -2.95 -12.22
C ASP A 14 1.04 -3.22 -11.45
N GLU A 15 2.19 -2.88 -12.04
CA GLU A 15 3.52 -3.21 -11.52
C GLU A 15 4.28 -2.01 -10.93
N ARG A 16 3.82 -0.78 -11.19
CA ARG A 16 4.57 0.46 -10.88
C ARG A 16 3.75 1.43 -10.05
N VAL A 17 4.42 1.99 -9.04
CA VAL A 17 3.90 3.06 -8.18
C VAL A 17 4.84 4.24 -8.23
N GLN A 18 4.26 5.43 -8.12
CA GLN A 18 4.97 6.66 -7.86
C GLN A 18 4.74 7.03 -6.40
N ILE A 19 5.82 7.28 -5.68
CA ILE A 19 5.79 7.70 -4.29
C ILE A 19 6.27 9.14 -4.26
N HIS A 20 5.41 10.03 -3.79
CA HIS A 20 5.70 11.43 -3.54
C HIS A 20 5.98 11.61 -2.05
N ILE A 21 7.10 12.22 -1.71
CA ILE A 21 7.51 12.53 -0.34
C ILE A 21 7.94 14.00 -0.33
N GLY A 22 7.05 14.89 0.06
CA GLY A 22 7.31 16.33 0.14
C GLY A 22 7.64 16.97 -1.22
N LYS A 23 8.93 17.16 -1.53
CA LYS A 23 9.41 17.71 -2.83
C LYS A 23 10.01 16.65 -3.75
N THR A 24 10.22 15.45 -3.23
CA THR A 24 10.82 14.33 -3.95
C THR A 24 9.73 13.41 -4.46
N HIS A 25 9.89 12.92 -5.68
CA HIS A 25 9.08 11.84 -6.21
C HIS A 25 10.01 10.73 -6.69
N GLU A 26 9.65 9.49 -6.38
CA GLU A 26 10.34 8.30 -6.86
C GLU A 26 9.33 7.37 -7.52
N THR A 27 9.72 6.75 -8.63
CA THR A 27 8.92 5.69 -9.26
C THR A 27 9.58 4.36 -8.95
N ARG A 28 8.81 3.42 -8.41
CA ARG A 28 9.26 2.10 -7.99
C ARG A 28 8.36 1.03 -8.57
N ASN A 29 8.95 -0.11 -8.91
CA ASN A 29 8.17 -1.31 -9.19
C ASN A 29 7.97 -2.17 -7.93
N TYR A 30 7.10 -3.18 -8.01
CA TYR A 30 6.83 -4.09 -6.89
C TYR A 30 8.08 -4.79 -6.34
N ALA A 31 9.10 -5.05 -7.16
CA ALA A 31 10.34 -5.70 -6.74
C ALA A 31 11.25 -4.76 -5.96
N GLU A 32 11.44 -3.54 -6.47
CA GLU A 32 12.21 -2.49 -5.79
C GLU A 32 11.57 -2.07 -4.49
N PHE A 33 10.24 -2.07 -4.44
CA PHE A 33 9.49 -1.70 -3.25
C PHE A 33 9.48 -2.81 -2.19
N GLY A 34 9.89 -4.05 -2.54
CA GLY A 34 9.98 -5.17 -1.59
C GLY A 34 8.73 -6.05 -1.50
N PHE A 35 7.87 -5.97 -2.51
CA PHE A 35 6.65 -6.78 -2.66
C PHE A 35 6.80 -7.94 -3.65
N GLN A 36 8.00 -8.22 -4.16
CA GLN A 36 8.25 -9.40 -4.98
C GLN A 36 8.31 -10.67 -4.14
N ASP A 37 7.62 -11.72 -4.58
CA ASP A 37 7.81 -13.07 -4.03
C ASP A 37 9.10 -13.69 -4.57
N ASN A 38 10.01 -14.11 -3.69
CA ASN A 38 11.31 -14.66 -4.08
C ASN A 38 11.22 -15.98 -4.86
N LYS A 39 10.12 -16.74 -4.75
CA LYS A 39 9.99 -18.03 -5.45
C LYS A 39 9.48 -17.85 -6.87
N SER A 40 8.50 -16.98 -7.08
CA SER A 40 7.83 -16.83 -8.37
C SER A 40 8.24 -15.59 -9.15
N LYS A 41 8.99 -14.64 -8.54
CA LYS A 41 9.27 -13.29 -9.08
C LYS A 41 8.04 -12.45 -9.45
N ASN A 42 6.85 -12.93 -9.08
CA ASN A 42 5.57 -12.26 -9.26
C ASN A 42 5.30 -11.30 -8.09
N PRO A 43 4.43 -10.28 -8.28
CA PRO A 43 3.94 -9.48 -7.17
C PRO A 43 3.28 -10.38 -6.13
N ASN A 44 3.63 -10.18 -4.86
CA ASN A 44 3.01 -10.92 -3.77
C ASN A 44 1.56 -10.47 -3.56
N ARG A 45 0.77 -11.26 -2.83
CA ARG A 45 -0.63 -10.89 -2.57
C ARG A 45 -0.79 -9.62 -1.70
N ALA A 46 0.27 -9.19 -1.01
CA ALA A 46 0.26 -7.93 -0.28
C ALA A 46 0.28 -6.73 -1.25
N TRP A 47 0.94 -6.84 -2.40
CA TRP A 47 0.87 -5.87 -3.48
C TRP A 47 -0.54 -5.76 -4.05
N GLU A 48 -1.20 -6.88 -4.30
CA GLU A 48 -2.60 -6.90 -4.76
C GLU A 48 -3.52 -6.21 -3.75
N THR A 49 -3.29 -6.44 -2.46
CA THR A 49 -4.04 -5.78 -1.37
C THR A 49 -3.74 -4.27 -1.33
N LEU A 50 -2.49 -3.87 -1.58
CA LEU A 50 -2.09 -2.46 -1.65
C LEU A 50 -2.72 -1.74 -2.85
N ARG A 51 -2.80 -2.40 -4.01
CA ARG A 51 -3.56 -1.92 -5.17
C ARG A 51 -5.02 -1.70 -4.81
N ARG A 52 -5.63 -2.68 -4.15
CA ARG A 52 -7.02 -2.58 -3.73
C ARG A 52 -7.24 -1.45 -2.73
N LEU A 53 -6.30 -1.25 -1.82
CA LEU A 53 -6.28 -0.10 -0.91
C LEU A 53 -6.22 1.22 -1.69
N ALA A 54 -5.44 1.30 -2.78
CA ALA A 54 -5.38 2.46 -3.66
C ALA A 54 -6.71 2.76 -4.37
N GLU A 55 -7.38 1.73 -4.88
CA GLU A 55 -8.72 1.85 -5.47
C GLU A 55 -9.73 2.38 -4.45
N LEU A 56 -9.58 1.99 -3.19
CA LEU A 56 -10.41 2.42 -2.07
C LEU A 56 -9.91 3.71 -1.38
N ARG A 57 -8.97 4.43 -2.02
CA ARG A 57 -8.39 5.69 -1.51
C ARG A 57 -7.80 5.60 -0.10
N GLY A 58 -7.23 4.46 0.26
CA GLY A 58 -6.56 4.26 1.55
C GLY A 58 -7.47 3.73 2.67
N ILE A 59 -8.71 3.34 2.39
CA ILE A 59 -9.65 2.89 3.42
C ILE A 59 -10.23 1.52 3.07
N ILE A 60 -9.90 0.49 3.87
CA ILE A 60 -10.54 -0.84 3.75
C ILE A 60 -11.41 -1.05 4.99
N ARG A 61 -12.72 -1.00 4.80
CA ARG A 61 -13.70 -1.18 5.89
C ARG A 61 -13.90 -2.64 6.23
N ASP A 62 -13.94 -3.49 5.21
CA ASP A 62 -14.24 -4.90 5.36
C ASP A 62 -13.47 -5.78 4.36
N GLY A 63 -13.29 -7.06 4.73
CA GLY A 63 -12.65 -8.07 3.87
C GLY A 63 -13.34 -8.25 2.52
N THR A 64 -14.66 -8.03 2.46
CA THR A 64 -15.43 -8.02 1.19
C THR A 64 -14.93 -6.96 0.22
N GLN A 65 -14.57 -5.76 0.69
CA GLN A 65 -13.99 -4.73 -0.18
C GLN A 65 -12.62 -5.15 -0.72
N ALA A 66 -11.87 -5.90 0.07
CA ALA A 66 -10.58 -6.46 -0.33
C ALA A 66 -10.69 -7.77 -1.12
N CYS A 67 -11.90 -8.30 -1.37
CA CYS A 67 -12.16 -9.64 -1.91
C CYS A 67 -11.38 -10.76 -1.17
N LEU A 68 -11.11 -10.57 0.12
CA LEU A 68 -10.27 -11.45 0.93
C LEU A 68 -10.89 -11.65 2.33
N PRO A 69 -10.83 -12.86 2.91
CA PRO A 69 -11.26 -13.05 4.29
C PRO A 69 -10.37 -12.25 5.25
N TRP A 70 -10.99 -11.70 6.31
CA TRP A 70 -10.35 -10.83 7.31
C TRP A 70 -8.96 -11.30 7.80
N PRO A 71 -8.76 -12.56 8.24
CA PRO A 71 -7.45 -13.01 8.70
C PRO A 71 -6.37 -13.01 7.60
N LYS A 72 -6.76 -13.21 6.33
CA LYS A 72 -5.81 -13.08 5.21
C LYS A 72 -5.49 -11.62 4.95
N LEU A 73 -6.50 -10.74 4.96
CA LEU A 73 -6.32 -9.30 4.81
C LEU A 73 -5.37 -8.76 5.90
N GLU A 74 -5.59 -9.12 7.17
CA GLU A 74 -4.73 -8.74 8.28
C GLU A 74 -3.28 -9.15 8.03
N LYS A 75 -3.05 -10.40 7.61
CA LYS A 75 -1.71 -10.88 7.26
C LYS A 75 -1.08 -10.03 6.15
N ARG A 76 -1.84 -9.68 5.10
CA ARG A 76 -1.34 -8.83 4.00
C ARG A 76 -1.06 -7.40 4.45
N VAL A 77 -1.91 -6.81 5.29
CA VAL A 77 -1.68 -5.49 5.89
C VAL A 77 -0.41 -5.50 6.75
N GLN A 78 -0.16 -6.57 7.52
CA GLN A 78 1.09 -6.72 8.29
C GLN A 78 2.33 -6.79 7.38
N GLU A 79 2.25 -7.48 6.25
CA GLU A 79 3.32 -7.50 5.25
C GLU A 79 3.56 -6.09 4.67
N ILE A 80 2.49 -5.38 4.29
CA ILE A 80 2.57 -3.98 3.83
C ILE A 80 3.26 -3.11 4.88
N ARG A 81 2.82 -3.19 6.15
CA ARG A 81 3.42 -2.44 7.26
C ARG A 81 4.91 -2.72 7.39
N ARG A 82 5.34 -3.99 7.30
CA ARG A 82 6.75 -4.37 7.39
C ARG A 82 7.57 -3.77 6.26
N VAL A 83 7.08 -3.84 5.03
CA VAL A 83 7.76 -3.28 3.86
C VAL A 83 7.86 -1.76 3.97
N PHE A 84 6.76 -1.09 4.31
CA PHE A 84 6.71 0.36 4.47
C PHE A 84 7.64 0.85 5.58
N ARG A 85 7.64 0.19 6.74
CA ARG A 85 8.56 0.53 7.84
C ARG A 85 10.03 0.37 7.42
N LYS A 86 10.35 -0.68 6.66
CA LYS A 86 11.71 -0.91 6.15
C LYS A 86 12.12 0.16 5.13
N HIS A 87 11.22 0.52 4.21
CA HIS A 87 11.50 1.47 3.13
C HIS A 87 11.60 2.91 3.63
N PHE A 88 10.58 3.39 4.34
CA PHE A 88 10.51 4.79 4.77
C PHE A 88 11.28 5.06 6.08
N SER A 89 11.64 3.99 6.81
CA SER A 89 12.26 4.06 8.14
C SER A 89 11.42 4.90 9.13
N ILE A 90 10.09 4.80 9.02
CA ILE A 90 9.13 5.48 9.90
C ILE A 90 8.58 4.46 10.91
N SER A 91 8.78 4.71 12.20
CA SER A 91 8.29 3.82 13.28
C SER A 91 6.78 3.91 13.50
N ALA A 92 6.15 5.02 13.10
CA ALA A 92 4.70 5.19 13.20
C ALA A 92 3.96 4.16 12.33
N ASP A 93 2.77 3.75 12.75
CA ASP A 93 1.99 2.78 11.98
C ASP A 93 1.41 3.41 10.71
N PRO A 94 1.70 2.87 9.51
CA PRO A 94 1.19 3.43 8.26
C PRO A 94 -0.30 3.13 8.02
N LEU A 95 -0.82 2.05 8.61
CA LEU A 95 -2.13 1.48 8.31
C LEU A 95 -2.87 1.09 9.59
N PRO A 96 -3.14 2.02 10.52
CA PRO A 96 -3.83 1.71 11.76
C PRO A 96 -5.21 1.09 11.52
N PHE A 97 -5.57 0.12 12.36
CA PHE A 97 -6.92 -0.44 12.39
C PHE A 97 -7.79 0.39 13.33
N ILE A 98 -8.88 0.96 12.80
CA ILE A 98 -9.86 1.72 13.55
C ILE A 98 -11.09 0.84 13.75
N LYS A 99 -11.38 0.49 15.00
CA LYS A 99 -12.53 -0.36 15.35
C LYS A 99 -13.83 0.30 14.85
N GLY A 100 -14.63 -0.45 14.09
CA GLY A 100 -15.89 0.02 13.50
C GLY A 100 -15.75 0.72 12.14
N THR A 101 -14.53 1.05 11.69
CA THR A 101 -14.30 1.70 10.38
C THR A 101 -13.33 0.91 9.50
N GLY A 102 -12.48 0.05 10.06
CA GLY A 102 -11.51 -0.76 9.32
C GLY A 102 -10.11 -0.15 9.25
N PHE A 103 -9.31 -0.58 8.28
CA PHE A 103 -7.94 -0.12 8.09
C PHE A 103 -7.91 1.24 7.40
N HIS A 104 -7.18 2.19 8.00
CA HIS A 104 -6.97 3.53 7.43
C HIS A 104 -5.49 3.74 7.15
N ALA A 105 -5.17 4.03 5.89
CA ALA A 105 -3.86 4.51 5.52
C ALA A 105 -3.66 5.92 6.09
N ARG A 106 -2.53 6.16 6.76
CA ARG A 106 -2.11 7.51 7.18
C ARG A 106 -1.45 8.32 6.07
N PHE A 107 -1.12 7.64 4.98
CA PHE A 107 -0.58 8.24 3.75
C PHE A 107 -1.69 8.29 2.71
N LYS A 108 -1.55 9.19 1.73
CA LYS A 108 -2.48 9.22 0.61
C LYS A 108 -2.13 8.13 -0.37
N ILE A 109 -3.13 7.40 -0.86
CA ILE A 109 -2.94 6.37 -1.86
C ILE A 109 -4.08 6.40 -2.86
N SER A 110 -3.76 6.34 -4.15
CA SER A 110 -4.74 6.43 -5.23
C SER A 110 -4.25 5.74 -6.51
N CYS A 111 -5.18 5.33 -7.37
CA CYS A 111 -4.85 4.95 -8.74
C CYS A 111 -4.73 6.21 -9.62
N GLY A 112 -3.65 6.32 -10.39
CA GLY A 112 -3.45 7.40 -11.34
C GLY A 112 -4.38 7.28 -12.55
N PRO A 113 -4.59 8.37 -13.31
CA PRO A 113 -5.46 8.38 -14.49
C PRO A 113 -4.98 7.41 -15.58
N SER A 114 -3.66 7.19 -15.69
CA SER A 114 -3.04 6.26 -16.64
C SER A 114 -3.28 4.77 -16.34
N PHE A 115 -3.87 4.44 -15.18
CA PHE A 115 -4.14 3.03 -14.82
C PHE A 115 -5.25 2.40 -15.68
N ARG A 116 -6.11 3.21 -16.30
CA ARG A 116 -7.22 2.75 -17.16
C ARG A 116 -7.07 3.15 -18.63
N SER A 117 -5.94 3.74 -19.02
CA SER A 117 -5.74 4.25 -20.38
C SER A 117 -5.21 3.20 -21.35
#